data_AF-A0A1D7USG4-F1
#
_entry.id   AF-A0A1D7USG4-F1
#
_cell.length_a   1.000
_cell.length_b   1.000
_cell.length_c   1.000
_cell.angle_alpha   90.00
_cell.angle_beta   90.00
_cell.angle_gamma   90.00
#
_symmetry.space_group_name_H-M   'P 1'
#
loop_
_entity.id
_entity.type
_entity.pdbx_description
1 polymer ?
#
loop_
_entity_poly.entity_id
_entity_poly.type
_entity_poly.pdbx_seq_one_letter_code
_entity_poly.pdbx_strand_id
1 'polypeptide(L)'
;MLKEISEPHRTLCGERIPFENVHAVSVSLPQLTDVIGYEEKRTETLSRLKSGYPRFVAHSYIARILDFNKENRKITTPQFIVSSRKAADAIVQKFSIQKFEIIEDEEIITLVIPNLKELEKEILSFIQHTGCLASSRKAEDFLLKKGILQEIFREKVEKENPVDKILSTLSSFYPNLNPEILLSSSGMNGVYTVFEALNQIQKKQDKTIWIRLGWLYVDNIRIMEKYTKDSYVIHNATDLEDLEQFLNENSERVAGIITECPTNPLLLVPDYPKLKSIVDKYKVPLIADISIAGSAVINVLPYVDVVVESLTKFACGNGDLMMGALILNRKSHWFQEILPICKELVESPYIRDCERLAYEIKGYEDRVRKISSNVIKLADFFSKQPGIKNVFWTGSSESSDNFSKITRIPGIQAGVLSIELSIPLETFYDRLALLKGPSFGTEFTLNMLYVYLAHYELVTEKEGLEFLKENGLDPNLIRISVGIEDPDLLIQEYKKALEI
;
A
#
# COMPACT_ATOMS: atom_id res chain seq x y z
N MET A 1 1.84 14.14 21.46
CA MET A 1 1.06 12.96 21.93
C MET A 1 0.08 13.21 23.08
N LEU A 2 0.45 13.47 24.35
CA LEU A 2 -0.59 13.68 25.41
C LEU A 2 -1.53 14.87 25.14
N LYS A 3 -0.98 15.99 24.62
CA LYS A 3 -1.80 17.12 24.13
C LYS A 3 -2.61 16.78 22.88
N GLU A 4 -2.12 15.85 22.06
CA GLU A 4 -2.77 15.41 20.82
C GLU A 4 -3.86 14.36 21.06
N ILE A 5 -3.74 13.50 22.07
CA ILE A 5 -4.76 12.50 22.45
C ILE A 5 -6.05 13.20 22.89
N SER A 6 -5.93 14.39 23.49
CA SER A 6 -7.07 15.25 23.84
C SER A 6 -7.60 16.12 22.69
N GLU A 7 -7.03 16.04 21.49
CA GLU A 7 -7.51 16.86 20.36
C GLU A 7 -8.86 16.34 19.85
N PRO A 8 -9.87 17.22 19.70
CA PRO A 8 -11.20 16.83 19.24
C PRO A 8 -11.21 16.11 17.89
N HIS A 9 -10.24 16.40 17.02
CA HIS A 9 -10.16 15.83 15.68
C HIS A 9 -9.91 14.31 15.66
N ARG A 10 -9.32 13.74 16.72
CA ARG A 10 -9.07 12.29 16.82
C ARG A 10 -10.32 11.44 16.92
N THR A 11 -11.42 12.02 17.39
CA THR A 11 -12.70 11.31 17.57
C THR A 11 -13.70 11.63 16.47
N LEU A 12 -13.32 12.43 15.47
CA LEU A 12 -14.21 12.81 14.37
C LEU A 12 -13.98 11.92 13.16
N CYS A 13 -15.06 11.29 12.70
CA CYS A 13 -15.08 10.52 11.46
C CYS A 13 -14.83 11.44 10.26
N GLY A 14 -13.96 10.97 9.35
CA GLY A 14 -13.68 11.63 8.08
C GLY A 14 -12.60 12.71 8.12
N GLU A 15 -12.03 13.03 9.29
CA GLU A 15 -10.87 13.93 9.37
C GLU A 15 -9.63 13.34 8.69
N ARG A 16 -8.78 14.23 8.17
CA ARG A 16 -7.51 13.84 7.53
C ARG A 16 -6.53 13.33 8.56
N ILE A 17 -5.71 12.33 8.19
CA ILE A 17 -4.59 11.90 9.02
C ILE A 17 -3.30 11.92 8.19
N PRO A 18 -2.33 12.79 8.52
CA PRO A 18 -2.31 13.74 9.64
C PRO A 18 -3.33 14.89 9.48
N PHE A 19 -3.76 15.47 10.61
CA PHE A 19 -4.74 16.56 10.63
C PHE A 19 -4.21 17.79 9.88
N GLU A 20 -5.14 18.58 9.33
CA GLU A 20 -4.88 19.83 8.59
C GLU A 20 -4.05 19.71 7.30
N ASN A 21 -3.31 18.61 7.10
CA ASN A 21 -2.57 18.38 5.87
C ASN A 21 -3.54 17.98 4.74
N VAL A 22 -3.67 18.85 3.75
CA VAL A 22 -4.59 18.60 2.62
C VAL A 22 -4.18 17.38 1.81
N HIS A 23 -2.88 17.05 1.75
CA HIS A 23 -2.31 15.93 1.00
C HIS A 23 -2.29 14.60 1.79
N ALA A 24 -2.83 14.57 3.01
CA ALA A 24 -2.94 13.37 3.83
C ALA A 24 -3.56 12.19 3.06
N VAL A 25 -2.95 11.01 3.16
CA VAL A 25 -3.39 9.78 2.46
C VAL A 25 -4.25 8.86 3.34
N SER A 26 -4.44 9.21 4.61
CA SER A 26 -5.29 8.48 5.55
C SER A 26 -6.46 9.33 6.06
N VAL A 27 -7.43 8.66 6.66
CA VAL A 27 -8.70 9.22 7.13
C VAL A 27 -9.10 8.59 8.46
N SER A 28 -9.66 9.42 9.35
CA SER A 28 -10.15 9.00 10.65
C SER A 28 -11.44 8.19 10.54
N LEU A 29 -11.44 6.97 11.07
CA LEU A 29 -12.62 6.10 11.22
C LEU A 29 -12.70 5.63 12.68
N PRO A 30 -13.13 6.51 13.61
CA PRO A 30 -12.95 6.30 15.04
C PRO A 30 -13.90 5.26 15.65
N GLN A 31 -15.02 4.92 15.02
CA GLN A 31 -15.94 3.91 15.54
C GLN A 31 -16.05 2.71 14.59
N LEU A 32 -16.39 1.54 15.13
CA LEU A 32 -16.75 0.37 14.33
C LEU A 32 -17.90 0.70 13.35
N THR A 33 -18.85 1.53 13.79
CA THR A 33 -19.96 2.00 12.97
C THR A 33 -19.52 2.90 11.81
N ASP A 34 -18.44 3.67 11.96
CA ASP A 34 -17.86 4.47 10.88
C ASP A 34 -17.19 3.56 9.84
N VAL A 35 -16.50 2.51 10.28
CA VAL A 35 -15.88 1.52 9.39
C VAL A 35 -16.96 0.79 8.58
N ILE A 36 -17.98 0.27 9.26
CA ILE A 36 -19.13 -0.40 8.61
C ILE A 36 -19.86 0.57 7.68
N GLY A 37 -20.11 1.80 8.14
CA GLY A 37 -20.80 2.82 7.37
C GLY A 37 -20.07 3.20 6.09
N TYR A 38 -18.74 3.16 6.09
CA TYR A 38 -17.94 3.34 4.89
C TYR A 38 -18.11 2.17 3.92
N GLU A 39 -17.96 0.92 4.38
CA GLU A 39 -18.04 -0.28 3.53
C GLU A 39 -19.44 -0.48 2.93
N GLU A 40 -20.49 -0.19 3.71
CA GLU A 40 -21.88 -0.22 3.24
C GLU A 40 -22.29 1.03 2.43
N LYS A 41 -21.36 1.97 2.23
CA LYS A 41 -21.56 3.22 1.48
C LYS A 41 -22.72 4.07 2.02
N ARG A 42 -22.88 4.12 3.35
CA ARG A 42 -23.91 4.91 4.01
C ARG A 42 -23.65 6.41 3.83
N THR A 43 -24.67 7.15 3.41
CA THR A 43 -24.58 8.59 3.09
C THR A 43 -24.08 9.42 4.27
N GLU A 44 -24.52 9.11 5.50
CA GLU A 44 -24.12 9.79 6.73
C GLU A 44 -22.64 9.61 7.07
N THR A 45 -21.99 8.56 6.56
CA THR A 45 -20.55 8.32 6.75
C THR A 45 -19.76 8.95 5.61
N LEU A 46 -20.12 8.65 4.36
CA LEU A 46 -19.39 9.12 3.17
C LEU A 46 -19.36 10.65 3.07
N SER A 47 -20.44 11.33 3.48
CA SER A 47 -20.51 12.80 3.46
C SER A 47 -19.55 13.49 4.44
N ARG A 48 -18.98 12.76 5.40
CA ARG A 48 -18.01 13.28 6.39
C ARG A 48 -16.56 13.12 5.95
N LEU A 49 -16.27 12.23 5.00
CA LEU A 49 -14.91 11.90 4.59
C LEU A 49 -14.25 13.06 3.81
N LYS A 50 -13.24 13.70 4.42
CA LYS A 50 -12.49 14.82 3.84
C LYS A 50 -11.24 14.41 3.07
N SER A 51 -10.76 13.19 3.33
CA SER A 51 -9.62 12.55 2.65
C SER A 51 -9.74 11.03 2.75
N GLY A 52 -8.72 10.32 2.24
CA GLY A 52 -8.66 8.87 2.07
C GLY A 52 -8.25 8.48 0.65
N TYR A 53 -7.50 9.38 0.00
CA TYR A 53 -7.04 9.23 -1.37
C TYR A 53 -5.97 8.11 -1.47
N PRO A 54 -6.02 7.24 -2.50
CA PRO A 54 -6.93 7.26 -3.65
C PRO A 54 -8.16 6.36 -3.52
N ARG A 55 -8.27 5.55 -2.47
CA ARG A 55 -9.24 4.46 -2.39
C ARG A 55 -10.61 4.84 -1.84
N PHE A 56 -10.68 5.77 -0.88
CA PHE A 56 -11.90 6.01 -0.10
C PHE A 56 -12.73 7.14 -0.69
N VAL A 57 -12.09 8.26 -1.05
CA VAL A 57 -12.72 9.42 -1.68
C VAL A 57 -11.75 10.09 -2.66
N ALA A 58 -12.31 10.73 -3.68
CA ALA A 58 -11.53 11.60 -4.55
C ALA A 58 -10.91 12.75 -3.73
N HIS A 59 -9.63 13.05 -3.98
CA HIS A 59 -8.97 14.17 -3.31
C HIS A 59 -9.70 15.48 -3.63
N SER A 60 -9.85 16.36 -2.63
CA SER A 60 -10.63 17.60 -2.77
C SER A 60 -10.14 18.51 -3.92
N TYR A 61 -8.84 18.58 -4.17
CA TYR A 61 -8.30 19.32 -5.33
C TYR A 61 -8.64 18.66 -6.67
N ILE A 62 -8.68 17.33 -6.74
CA ILE A 62 -9.11 16.63 -7.95
C ILE A 62 -10.59 16.95 -8.22
N ALA A 63 -11.44 16.91 -7.19
CA ALA A 63 -12.85 17.30 -7.31
C ALA A 63 -13.01 18.74 -7.84
N ARG A 64 -12.23 19.71 -7.35
CA ARG A 64 -12.26 21.09 -7.86
C ARG A 64 -11.85 21.21 -9.33
N ILE A 65 -10.93 20.36 -9.81
CA ILE A 65 -10.57 20.31 -11.24
C ILE A 65 -11.75 19.78 -12.07
N LEU A 66 -12.43 18.74 -11.57
CA LEU A 66 -13.62 18.20 -12.24
C LEU A 66 -14.73 19.26 -12.33
N ASP A 67 -14.95 20.03 -11.26
CA ASP A 67 -15.90 21.15 -11.22
C ASP A 67 -15.49 22.27 -12.19
N PHE A 68 -14.22 22.66 -12.20
CA PHE A 68 -13.68 23.63 -13.16
C PHE A 68 -13.95 23.22 -14.61
N ASN A 69 -13.71 21.95 -14.94
CA ASN A 69 -13.98 21.40 -16.28
C ASN A 69 -15.47 21.45 -16.63
N LYS A 70 -16.35 21.13 -15.68
CA LYS A 70 -17.80 21.19 -15.86
C LYS A 70 -18.27 22.62 -16.14
N GLU A 71 -17.76 23.60 -15.40
CA GLU A 71 -18.19 25.00 -15.50
C GLU A 71 -17.62 25.71 -16.73
N ASN A 72 -16.31 25.56 -16.97
CA ASN A 72 -15.57 26.34 -17.97
C ASN A 72 -15.50 25.65 -19.33
N ARG A 73 -15.48 24.30 -19.35
CA ARG A 73 -15.39 23.51 -20.59
C ARG A 73 -16.70 22.82 -20.95
N LYS A 74 -17.75 22.98 -20.12
CA LYS A 74 -19.07 22.38 -20.33
C LYS A 74 -19.05 20.86 -20.45
N ILE A 75 -18.10 20.20 -19.78
CA ILE A 75 -18.00 18.74 -19.74
C ILE A 75 -19.09 18.19 -18.81
N THR A 76 -20.04 17.45 -19.37
CA THR A 76 -21.16 16.85 -18.63
C THR A 76 -21.11 15.31 -18.60
N THR A 77 -20.05 14.72 -19.13
CA THR A 77 -19.84 13.27 -19.16
C THR A 77 -18.71 12.87 -18.20
N PRO A 78 -18.53 11.57 -17.90
CA PRO A 78 -17.47 11.12 -17.00
C PRO A 78 -16.08 11.59 -17.45
N GLN A 79 -15.29 12.04 -16.47
CA GLN A 79 -13.93 12.54 -16.66
C GLN A 79 -13.02 12.01 -15.55
N PHE A 80 -11.78 11.67 -15.89
CA PHE A 80 -10.79 11.10 -14.99
C PHE A 80 -9.50 11.92 -15.03
N ILE A 81 -9.01 12.33 -13.87
CA ILE A 81 -7.74 13.04 -13.75
C ILE A 81 -6.64 12.01 -13.50
N VAL A 82 -5.80 11.77 -14.51
CA VAL A 82 -4.78 10.71 -14.51
C VAL A 82 -3.36 11.29 -14.47
N SER A 83 -2.38 10.46 -14.10
CA SER A 83 -0.99 10.88 -13.87
C SER A 83 -0.32 11.46 -15.11
N SER A 84 -0.61 10.91 -16.29
CA SER A 84 0.04 11.27 -17.55
C SER A 84 -0.83 10.97 -18.78
N ARG A 85 -0.39 11.47 -19.94
CA ARG A 85 -1.01 11.14 -21.23
C ARG A 85 -0.91 9.64 -21.52
N LYS A 86 0.23 9.02 -21.19
CA LYS A 86 0.45 7.57 -21.30
C LYS A 86 -0.60 6.78 -20.51
N ALA A 87 -0.92 7.19 -19.29
CA ALA A 87 -1.97 6.56 -18.49
C ALA A 87 -3.36 6.67 -19.16
N ALA A 88 -3.70 7.84 -19.71
CA ALA A 88 -4.95 8.01 -20.45
C ALA A 88 -5.02 7.12 -21.69
N ASP A 89 -3.96 7.07 -22.49
CA ASP A 89 -3.88 6.23 -23.69
C ASP A 89 -3.95 4.73 -23.32
N ALA A 90 -3.31 4.30 -22.22
CA ALA A 90 -3.40 2.94 -21.71
C ALA A 90 -4.83 2.56 -21.30
N ILE A 91 -5.57 3.45 -20.66
CA ILE A 91 -7.00 3.24 -20.32
C ILE A 91 -7.82 3.10 -21.61
N VAL A 92 -7.66 4.02 -22.55
CA VAL A 92 -8.38 3.98 -23.83
C VAL A 92 -8.14 2.67 -24.57
N GLN A 93 -6.87 2.24 -24.65
CA GLN A 93 -6.49 0.98 -25.29
C GLN A 93 -7.06 -0.23 -24.55
N LYS A 94 -6.91 -0.28 -23.23
CA LYS A 94 -7.37 -1.40 -22.39
C LYS A 94 -8.86 -1.66 -22.53
N PHE A 95 -9.66 -0.60 -22.57
CA PHE A 95 -11.12 -0.70 -22.65
C PHE A 95 -11.68 -0.46 -24.06
N SER A 96 -10.82 -0.37 -25.07
CA SER A 96 -11.20 -0.19 -26.49
C SER A 96 -12.17 0.98 -26.71
N ILE A 97 -11.95 2.08 -25.99
CA ILE A 97 -12.84 3.24 -25.96
C ILE A 97 -12.80 3.96 -27.31
N GLN A 98 -13.92 3.95 -28.05
CA GLN A 98 -13.98 4.49 -29.41
C GLN A 98 -14.13 6.01 -29.46
N LYS A 99 -14.90 6.56 -28.52
CA LYS A 99 -15.14 8.00 -28.40
C LYS A 99 -14.55 8.45 -27.09
N PHE A 100 -13.58 9.35 -27.14
CA PHE A 100 -12.95 9.92 -25.96
C PHE A 100 -12.32 11.26 -26.34
N GLU A 101 -12.02 12.06 -25.33
CA GLU A 101 -11.19 13.26 -25.46
C GLU A 101 -10.13 13.21 -24.37
N ILE A 102 -8.89 13.55 -24.73
CA ILE A 102 -7.82 13.72 -23.73
C ILE A 102 -7.43 15.19 -23.75
N ILE A 103 -7.70 15.86 -22.64
CA ILE A 103 -7.41 17.27 -22.46
C ILE A 103 -6.13 17.39 -21.63
N GLU A 104 -5.18 18.15 -22.13
CA GLU A 104 -3.94 18.51 -21.43
C GLU A 104 -3.95 20.02 -21.15
N ASP A 105 -3.86 20.40 -19.88
CA ASP A 105 -3.88 21.79 -19.45
C ASP A 105 -3.06 21.97 -18.17
N GLU A 106 -2.04 22.81 -18.22
CA GLU A 106 -1.11 23.02 -17.10
C GLU A 106 -0.59 21.69 -16.49
N GLU A 107 -0.17 20.77 -17.37
CA GLU A 107 0.28 19.40 -17.06
C GLU A 107 -0.80 18.44 -16.53
N ILE A 108 -1.99 18.91 -16.18
CA ILE A 108 -3.12 18.05 -15.80
C ILE A 108 -3.67 17.36 -17.04
N ILE A 109 -3.85 16.05 -16.93
CA ILE A 109 -4.41 15.20 -17.97
C ILE A 109 -5.81 14.76 -17.55
N THR A 110 -6.81 15.17 -18.32
CA THR A 110 -8.21 14.76 -18.15
C THR A 110 -8.60 13.83 -19.29
N LEU A 111 -8.92 12.57 -18.97
CA LEU A 111 -9.59 11.67 -19.91
C LEU A 111 -11.10 11.82 -19.78
N VAL A 112 -11.77 12.24 -20.85
CA VAL A 112 -13.22 12.38 -20.94
C VAL A 112 -13.78 11.25 -21.79
N ILE A 113 -14.84 10.61 -21.32
CA ILE A 113 -15.50 9.51 -22.03
C ILE A 113 -17.02 9.72 -22.12
N PRO A 114 -17.73 9.00 -23.00
CA PRO A 114 -19.18 8.95 -23.01
C PRO A 114 -19.76 8.46 -21.69
N ASN A 115 -21.00 8.86 -21.40
CA ASN A 115 -21.71 8.44 -20.19
C ASN A 115 -22.12 6.96 -20.26
N LEU A 116 -21.21 6.09 -19.81
CA LEU A 116 -21.37 4.63 -19.75
C LEU A 116 -21.00 4.17 -18.33
N LYS A 117 -22.01 4.00 -17.46
CA LYS A 117 -21.82 3.74 -16.03
C LYS A 117 -20.92 2.55 -15.71
N GLU A 118 -21.09 1.44 -16.43
CA GLU A 118 -20.26 0.24 -16.21
C GLU A 118 -18.79 0.49 -16.55
N LEU A 119 -18.54 1.15 -17.70
CA LEU A 119 -17.19 1.51 -18.12
C LEU A 119 -16.54 2.50 -17.13
N GLU A 120 -17.29 3.46 -16.60
CA GLU A 120 -16.80 4.38 -15.58
C GLU A 120 -16.30 3.64 -14.34
N LYS A 121 -17.09 2.68 -13.83
CA LYS A 121 -16.71 1.86 -12.69
C LYS A 121 -15.46 1.02 -12.97
N GLU A 122 -15.35 0.44 -14.16
CA GLU A 122 -14.17 -0.34 -14.56
C GLU A 122 -12.90 0.51 -14.66
N ILE A 123 -13.01 1.73 -15.21
CA ILE A 123 -11.89 2.68 -15.33
C ILE A 123 -11.44 3.14 -13.94
N LEU A 124 -12.36 3.52 -13.05
CA LEU A 124 -12.01 3.91 -11.68
C LEU A 124 -11.28 2.78 -10.95
N SER A 125 -11.76 1.55 -11.10
CA SER A 125 -11.10 0.37 -10.54
C SER A 125 -9.71 0.16 -11.16
N PHE A 126 -9.54 0.37 -12.47
CA PHE A 126 -8.23 0.29 -13.12
C PHE A 126 -7.27 1.36 -12.59
N ILE A 127 -7.72 2.62 -12.47
CA ILE A 127 -6.89 3.72 -11.93
C ILE A 127 -6.44 3.40 -10.50
N GLN A 128 -7.35 2.88 -9.67
CA GLN A 128 -7.02 2.46 -8.30
C GLN A 128 -5.95 1.37 -8.29
N HIS A 129 -6.15 0.28 -9.03
CA HIS A 129 -5.25 -0.88 -8.98
C HIS A 129 -3.89 -0.63 -9.64
N THR A 130 -3.84 0.22 -10.68
CA THR A 130 -2.61 0.52 -11.41
C THR A 130 -1.88 1.76 -10.88
N GLY A 131 -2.49 2.50 -9.96
CA GLY A 131 -1.87 3.66 -9.33
C GLY A 131 -1.61 4.83 -10.28
N CYS A 132 -2.32 4.93 -11.41
CA CYS A 132 -2.11 5.95 -12.46
C CYS A 132 -2.93 7.24 -12.25
N LEU A 133 -3.23 7.56 -10.99
CA LEU A 133 -3.94 8.76 -10.58
C LEU A 133 -3.00 9.98 -10.52
N ALA A 134 -3.53 11.18 -10.74
CA ALA A 134 -2.73 12.40 -10.63
C ALA A 134 -2.34 12.74 -9.19
N SER A 135 -1.15 13.31 -9.02
CA SER A 135 -0.71 13.84 -7.73
C SER A 135 -1.64 14.93 -7.20
N SER A 136 -1.89 14.93 -5.89
CA SER A 136 -2.64 16.01 -5.23
C SER A 136 -1.88 17.34 -5.25
N ARG A 137 -0.54 17.32 -5.23
CA ARG A 137 0.29 18.53 -5.38
C ARG A 137 0.26 19.06 -6.81
N LYS A 138 0.25 18.15 -7.81
CA LYS A 138 0.04 18.54 -9.21
C LYS A 138 -1.33 19.18 -9.43
N ALA A 139 -2.36 18.63 -8.79
CA ALA A 139 -3.70 19.23 -8.80
C ALA A 139 -3.74 20.60 -8.12
N GLU A 140 -3.02 20.77 -7.02
CA GLU A 140 -2.89 22.05 -6.33
C GLU A 140 -2.25 23.13 -7.22
N ASP A 141 -1.14 22.81 -7.90
CA ASP A 141 -0.46 23.75 -8.81
C ASP A 141 -1.35 24.19 -9.96
N PHE A 142 -2.13 23.26 -10.54
CA PHE A 142 -3.14 23.61 -11.54
C PHE A 142 -4.14 24.63 -10.99
N LEU A 143 -4.71 24.36 -9.81
CA LEU A 143 -5.73 25.24 -9.22
C LEU A 143 -5.16 26.62 -8.86
N LEU A 144 -3.89 26.70 -8.44
CA LEU A 144 -3.19 27.96 -8.23
C LEU A 144 -3.05 28.75 -9.53
N LYS A 145 -2.56 28.10 -10.60
CA LYS A 145 -2.38 28.74 -11.92
C LYS A 145 -3.69 29.20 -12.55
N LYS A 146 -4.80 28.50 -12.28
CA LYS A 146 -6.15 28.92 -12.70
C LYS A 146 -6.77 30.01 -11.82
N GLY A 147 -6.10 30.45 -10.75
CA GLY A 147 -6.62 31.45 -9.82
C GLY A 147 -7.76 30.94 -8.93
N ILE A 148 -7.98 29.62 -8.88
CA ILE A 148 -9.01 28.97 -8.04
C ILE A 148 -8.50 28.85 -6.60
N LEU A 149 -7.20 28.62 -6.44
CA LEU A 149 -6.50 28.73 -5.17
C LEU A 149 -5.70 30.04 -5.12
N GLN A 150 -5.60 30.62 -3.92
CA GLN A 150 -4.81 31.83 -3.68
C GLN A 150 -3.35 31.51 -3.30
N GLU A 151 -3.14 30.38 -2.63
CA GLU A 151 -1.82 29.88 -2.25
C GLU A 151 -1.81 28.34 -2.24
N ILE A 152 -0.61 27.78 -2.29
CA ILE A 152 -0.37 26.35 -2.09
C ILE A 152 -0.21 26.04 -0.60
N PHE A 153 -0.47 24.79 -0.23
CA PHE A 153 -0.24 24.28 1.11
C PHE A 153 1.22 24.44 1.51
N ARG A 154 1.44 25.04 2.68
CA ARG A 154 2.79 25.32 3.18
C ARG A 154 3.33 24.10 3.89
N GLU A 155 4.36 23.52 3.31
CA GLU A 155 5.02 22.33 3.81
C GLU A 155 6.54 22.45 3.69
N LYS A 156 7.27 21.64 4.45
CA LYS A 156 8.72 21.56 4.33
C LYS A 156 9.08 20.63 3.18
N VAL A 157 10.01 21.07 2.35
CA VAL A 157 10.44 20.35 1.16
C VAL A 157 11.95 20.45 0.98
N GLU A 158 12.49 19.55 0.19
CA GLU A 158 13.88 19.53 -0.25
C GLU A 158 13.93 19.76 -1.77
N LYS A 159 14.37 20.95 -2.19
CA LYS A 159 14.34 21.34 -3.62
C LYS A 159 15.62 20.99 -4.38
N GLU A 160 16.72 20.81 -3.67
CA GLU A 160 18.01 20.54 -4.31
C GLU A 160 18.15 19.04 -4.59
N ASN A 161 18.10 18.66 -5.87
CA ASN A 161 18.24 17.29 -6.38
C ASN A 161 17.40 16.26 -5.62
N PRO A 162 16.06 16.45 -5.50
CA PRO A 162 15.21 15.61 -4.65
C PRO A 162 15.23 14.13 -5.06
N VAL A 163 15.17 13.86 -6.37
CA VAL A 163 15.21 12.50 -6.91
C VAL A 163 16.51 11.80 -6.54
N ASP A 164 17.66 12.46 -6.71
CA ASP A 164 18.97 11.88 -6.36
C ASP A 164 19.09 11.60 -4.87
N LYS A 165 18.54 12.45 -4.00
CA LYS A 165 18.52 12.23 -2.55
C LYS A 165 17.68 11.02 -2.16
N ILE A 166 16.52 10.83 -2.79
CA ILE A 166 15.68 9.64 -2.59
C ILE A 166 16.42 8.39 -3.06
N LEU A 167 16.92 8.40 -4.30
CA LEU A 167 17.63 7.26 -4.89
C LEU A 167 18.90 6.92 -4.08
N SER A 168 19.68 7.91 -3.66
CA SER A 168 20.87 7.71 -2.83
C SER A 168 20.52 7.07 -1.49
N THR A 169 19.44 7.51 -0.85
CA THR A 169 18.97 6.92 0.42
C THR A 169 18.57 5.46 0.22
N LEU A 170 17.75 5.16 -0.79
CA LEU A 170 17.32 3.78 -1.08
C LEU A 170 18.50 2.88 -1.48
N SER A 171 19.39 3.34 -2.36
CA SER A 171 20.58 2.60 -2.77
C SER A 171 21.52 2.29 -1.60
N SER A 172 21.58 3.14 -0.58
CA SER A 172 22.40 2.90 0.62
C SER A 172 22.00 1.65 1.40
N PHE A 173 20.76 1.18 1.25
CA PHE A 173 20.26 -0.02 1.91
C PHE A 173 20.68 -1.33 1.20
N TYR A 174 21.26 -1.23 0.00
CA TYR A 174 21.68 -2.37 -0.83
C TYR A 174 23.19 -2.37 -1.12
N PRO A 175 24.06 -2.39 -0.09
CA PRO A 175 25.50 -2.31 -0.28
C PRO A 175 25.99 -3.48 -1.15
N ASN A 176 26.84 -3.17 -2.13
CA ASN A 176 27.46 -4.13 -3.07
C ASN A 176 26.50 -4.86 -4.02
N LEU A 177 25.19 -4.57 -4.01
CA LEU A 177 24.23 -5.14 -4.96
C LEU A 177 24.02 -4.24 -6.18
N ASN A 178 24.22 -2.92 -6.02
CA ASN A 178 24.08 -1.91 -7.07
C ASN A 178 22.80 -2.09 -7.92
N PRO A 179 21.61 -2.20 -7.32
CA PRO A 179 20.37 -2.36 -8.08
C PRO A 179 20.11 -1.19 -9.03
N GLU A 180 19.27 -1.41 -10.03
CA GLU A 180 18.59 -0.29 -10.70
C GLU A 180 17.33 0.06 -9.89
N ILE A 181 17.15 1.33 -9.53
CA ILE A 181 15.97 1.80 -8.81
C ILE A 181 15.18 2.77 -9.70
N LEU A 182 13.90 2.47 -9.91
CA LEU A 182 12.95 3.34 -10.59
C LEU A 182 11.91 3.84 -9.60
N LEU A 183 11.63 5.14 -9.59
CA LEU A 183 10.55 5.70 -8.77
C LEU A 183 9.23 5.66 -9.54
N SER A 184 8.15 5.31 -8.85
CA SER A 184 6.78 5.29 -9.38
C SER A 184 5.86 6.24 -8.62
N SER A 185 4.77 6.67 -9.25
CA SER A 185 3.75 7.56 -8.68
C SER A 185 3.10 7.01 -7.40
N SER A 186 3.11 5.69 -7.22
CA SER A 186 2.61 4.99 -6.03
C SER A 186 3.20 3.58 -5.95
N GLY A 187 3.04 2.93 -4.78
CA GLY A 187 3.38 1.52 -4.61
C GLY A 187 2.64 0.61 -5.59
N MET A 188 1.34 0.84 -5.79
CA MET A 188 0.53 0.07 -6.74
C MET A 188 0.99 0.24 -8.18
N ASN A 189 1.41 1.44 -8.59
CA ASN A 189 2.01 1.62 -9.90
C ASN A 189 3.33 0.84 -10.04
N GLY A 190 4.12 0.74 -8.97
CA GLY A 190 5.31 -0.09 -8.93
C GLY A 190 5.00 -1.57 -9.15
N VAL A 191 4.05 -2.12 -8.38
CA VAL A 191 3.64 -3.54 -8.50
C VAL A 191 3.08 -3.81 -9.89
N TYR A 192 2.14 -3.00 -10.36
CA TYR A 192 1.53 -3.16 -11.67
C TYR A 192 2.56 -3.10 -12.82
N THR A 193 3.51 -2.17 -12.74
CA THR A 193 4.57 -2.03 -13.74
C THR A 193 5.42 -3.29 -13.86
N VAL A 194 5.88 -3.84 -12.73
CA VAL A 194 6.70 -5.06 -12.73
C VAL A 194 5.90 -6.26 -13.18
N PHE A 195 4.68 -6.41 -12.66
CA PHE A 195 3.76 -7.46 -13.05
C PHE A 195 3.52 -7.44 -14.56
N GLU A 196 3.16 -6.29 -15.14
CA GLU A 196 2.84 -6.19 -16.56
C GLU A 196 4.09 -6.38 -17.44
N ALA A 197 5.26 -5.88 -17.02
CA ALA A 197 6.51 -6.11 -17.72
C ALA A 197 6.85 -7.61 -17.82
N LEU A 198 6.78 -8.33 -16.70
CA LEU A 198 6.98 -9.79 -16.69
C LEU A 198 5.87 -10.51 -17.44
N ASN A 199 4.62 -10.09 -17.31
CA ASN A 199 3.48 -10.68 -18.03
C ASN A 199 3.68 -10.59 -19.56
N GLN A 200 4.18 -9.47 -20.08
CA GLN A 200 4.49 -9.30 -21.50
C GLN A 200 5.63 -10.21 -21.97
N ILE A 201 6.64 -10.44 -21.13
CA ILE A 201 7.75 -11.36 -21.44
C ILE A 201 7.25 -12.80 -21.45
N GLN A 202 6.51 -13.21 -20.42
CA GLN A 202 6.10 -14.59 -20.18
C GLN A 202 5.00 -15.04 -21.14
N LYS A 203 4.11 -14.13 -21.56
CA LYS A 203 3.12 -14.41 -22.60
C LYS A 203 3.72 -14.81 -23.95
N LYS A 204 4.94 -14.35 -24.28
CA LYS A 204 5.65 -14.77 -25.50
C LYS A 204 6.06 -16.25 -25.45
N GLN A 205 6.02 -16.86 -24.27
CA GLN A 205 6.32 -18.27 -24.01
C GLN A 205 5.05 -19.05 -23.62
N ASP A 206 3.86 -18.51 -23.90
CA ASP A 206 2.55 -19.10 -23.54
C ASP A 206 2.34 -19.39 -22.04
N LYS A 207 3.12 -18.73 -21.17
CA LYS A 207 2.97 -18.80 -19.72
C LYS A 207 1.92 -17.81 -19.24
N THR A 208 0.93 -18.30 -18.47
CA THR A 208 -0.26 -17.52 -18.08
C THR A 208 -0.61 -17.56 -16.60
N ILE A 209 -0.11 -18.56 -15.85
CA ILE A 209 -0.48 -18.76 -14.45
C ILE A 209 0.38 -17.87 -13.56
N TRP A 210 -0.24 -16.98 -12.80
CA TRP A 210 0.45 -16.24 -11.74
C TRP A 210 0.16 -16.84 -10.36
N ILE A 211 1.19 -17.05 -9.56
CA ILE A 211 1.07 -17.59 -8.20
C ILE A 211 1.07 -16.43 -7.20
N ARG A 212 0.04 -16.43 -6.35
CA ARG A 212 -0.02 -15.61 -5.14
C ARG A 212 0.53 -16.42 -3.98
N LEU A 213 1.68 -16.02 -3.43
CA LEU A 213 2.27 -16.66 -2.25
C LEU A 213 2.00 -15.80 -1.00
N GLY A 214 1.04 -16.25 -0.20
CA GLY A 214 0.56 -15.61 1.02
C GLY A 214 -0.73 -14.80 0.85
N TRP A 215 -1.20 -14.25 1.96
CA TRP A 215 -2.23 -13.21 1.94
C TRP A 215 -1.59 -11.87 1.61
N LEU A 216 -1.96 -11.29 0.46
CA LEU A 216 -1.41 -10.03 -0.01
C LEU A 216 -2.38 -8.88 0.26
N TYR A 217 -1.89 -7.66 0.15
CA TYR A 217 -2.69 -6.46 0.01
C TYR A 217 -3.73 -6.63 -1.11
N VAL A 218 -4.97 -6.23 -0.81
CA VAL A 218 -6.12 -6.53 -1.68
C VAL A 218 -5.96 -6.00 -3.11
N ASP A 219 -5.33 -4.85 -3.33
CA ASP A 219 -5.15 -4.37 -4.71
C ASP A 219 -4.08 -5.19 -5.47
N ASN A 220 -3.08 -5.77 -4.79
CA ASN A 220 -2.15 -6.74 -5.39
C ASN A 220 -2.91 -8.00 -5.86
N ILE A 221 -3.87 -8.47 -5.04
CA ILE A 221 -4.79 -9.55 -5.42
C ILE A 221 -5.62 -9.16 -6.63
N ARG A 222 -6.20 -7.96 -6.66
CA ARG A 222 -7.03 -7.49 -7.78
C ARG A 222 -6.24 -7.34 -9.08
N ILE A 223 -4.96 -6.98 -9.03
CA ILE A 223 -4.10 -6.99 -10.22
C ILE A 223 -4.07 -8.38 -10.84
N MET A 224 -3.84 -9.41 -10.03
CA MET A 224 -3.80 -10.79 -10.50
C MET A 224 -5.17 -11.24 -11.04
N GLU A 225 -6.24 -11.05 -10.28
CA GLU A 225 -7.59 -11.48 -10.68
C GLU A 225 -8.10 -10.80 -11.96
N LYS A 226 -7.78 -9.52 -12.17
CA LYS A 226 -8.31 -8.74 -13.30
C LYS A 226 -7.41 -8.74 -14.53
N TYR A 227 -6.10 -8.95 -14.37
CA TYR A 227 -5.13 -8.75 -15.46
C TYR A 227 -4.34 -10.01 -15.82
N THR A 228 -4.63 -11.14 -15.18
CA THR A 228 -4.15 -12.47 -15.60
C THR A 228 -5.30 -13.30 -16.18
N LYS A 229 -4.95 -14.33 -16.94
CA LYS A 229 -5.92 -15.32 -17.42
C LYS A 229 -6.20 -16.36 -16.35
N ASP A 230 -5.13 -16.81 -15.68
CA ASP A 230 -5.15 -17.86 -14.67
C ASP A 230 -4.33 -17.39 -13.46
N SER A 231 -4.82 -17.63 -12.24
CA SER A 231 -4.06 -17.43 -11.02
C SER A 231 -4.19 -18.63 -10.09
N TYR A 232 -3.15 -18.86 -9.29
CA TYR A 232 -3.10 -19.91 -8.28
C TYR A 232 -2.70 -19.31 -6.94
N VAL A 233 -3.28 -19.82 -5.86
CA VAL A 233 -3.10 -19.25 -4.52
C VAL A 233 -2.46 -20.29 -3.62
N ILE A 234 -1.42 -19.86 -2.91
CA ILE A 234 -0.80 -20.59 -1.81
C ILE A 234 -0.94 -19.70 -0.57
N HIS A 235 -1.79 -20.11 0.38
CA HIS A 235 -2.14 -19.25 1.52
C HIS A 235 -1.04 -19.21 2.59
N ASN A 236 -0.42 -20.35 2.88
CA ASN A 236 0.69 -20.42 3.83
C ASN A 236 1.98 -19.96 3.15
N ALA A 237 2.47 -18.79 3.53
CA ALA A 237 3.71 -18.23 2.98
C ALA A 237 4.99 -18.81 3.61
N THR A 238 4.87 -19.47 4.77
CA THR A 238 6.01 -20.01 5.54
C THR A 238 6.37 -21.43 5.13
N ASP A 239 5.40 -22.17 4.60
CA ASP A 239 5.60 -23.51 4.04
C ASP A 239 5.61 -23.43 2.51
N LEU A 240 6.66 -23.98 1.91
CA LEU A 240 6.90 -23.92 0.47
C LEU A 240 6.72 -25.28 -0.21
N GLU A 241 6.24 -26.30 0.50
CA GLU A 241 5.99 -27.64 -0.07
C GLU A 241 4.92 -27.58 -1.16
N ASP A 242 3.77 -26.96 -0.89
CA ASP A 242 2.69 -26.77 -1.86
C ASP A 242 3.17 -26.00 -3.10
N LEU A 243 4.05 -25.01 -2.90
CA LEU A 243 4.66 -24.25 -3.99
C LEU A 243 5.52 -25.13 -4.88
N GLU A 244 6.43 -25.90 -4.27
CA GLU A 244 7.33 -26.77 -5.02
C GLU A 244 6.55 -27.89 -5.74
N GLN A 245 5.53 -28.48 -5.11
CA GLN A 245 4.67 -29.46 -5.75
C GLN A 245 3.93 -28.86 -6.96
N PHE A 246 3.30 -27.70 -6.79
CA PHE A 246 2.58 -27.05 -7.89
C PHE A 246 3.51 -26.71 -9.06
N LEU A 247 4.70 -26.19 -8.77
CA LEU A 247 5.69 -25.87 -9.80
C LEU A 247 6.22 -27.12 -10.49
N ASN A 248 6.40 -28.23 -9.77
CA ASN A 248 6.82 -29.50 -10.37
C ASN A 248 5.86 -29.98 -11.47
N GLU A 249 4.56 -29.74 -11.30
CA GLU A 249 3.52 -30.15 -12.24
C GLU A 249 3.24 -29.09 -13.32
N ASN A 250 3.44 -27.81 -13.01
CA ASN A 250 2.91 -26.70 -13.82
C ASN A 250 3.93 -25.65 -14.28
N SER A 251 5.23 -25.77 -13.97
CA SER A 251 6.24 -24.71 -14.21
C SER A 251 6.28 -24.17 -15.64
N GLU A 252 6.01 -25.02 -16.64
CA GLU A 252 5.97 -24.63 -18.06
C GLU A 252 4.85 -23.63 -18.39
N ARG A 253 3.84 -23.50 -17.52
CA ARG A 253 2.71 -22.57 -17.66
C ARG A 253 2.76 -21.39 -16.68
N VAL A 254 3.65 -21.42 -15.69
CA VAL A 254 3.74 -20.40 -14.64
C VAL A 254 4.51 -19.18 -15.15
N ALA A 255 3.83 -18.03 -15.16
CA ALA A 255 4.36 -16.74 -15.57
C ALA A 255 5.15 -16.05 -14.46
N GLY A 256 4.78 -16.22 -13.20
CA GLY A 256 5.50 -15.56 -12.10
C GLY A 256 4.86 -15.77 -10.74
N ILE A 257 5.58 -15.35 -9.71
CA ILE A 257 5.14 -15.36 -8.31
C ILE A 257 5.16 -13.94 -7.77
N ILE A 258 4.09 -13.56 -7.07
CA ILE A 258 4.06 -12.35 -6.24
C ILE A 258 3.90 -12.77 -4.78
N THR A 259 4.72 -12.18 -3.92
CA THR A 259 4.63 -12.33 -2.47
C THR A 259 4.81 -11.00 -1.75
N GLU A 260 4.39 -10.93 -0.49
CA GLU A 260 4.65 -9.82 0.42
C GLU A 260 5.62 -10.26 1.51
N CYS A 261 6.45 -9.33 1.98
CA CYS A 261 7.36 -9.60 3.09
C CYS A 261 7.43 -8.46 4.11
N PRO A 262 6.94 -8.72 5.33
CA PRO A 262 6.03 -9.79 5.74
C PRO A 262 4.65 -9.74 5.03
N THR A 263 3.88 -10.83 5.06
CA THR A 263 2.50 -10.83 4.55
C THR A 263 1.56 -9.96 5.40
N ASN A 264 0.47 -9.49 4.82
CA ASN A 264 -0.50 -8.62 5.50
C ASN A 264 -1.83 -9.37 5.68
N PRO A 265 -2.41 -9.52 6.90
CA PRO A 265 -2.06 -8.86 8.16
C PRO A 265 -1.32 -9.75 9.16
N LEU A 266 -1.09 -11.04 8.85
CA LEU A 266 -0.54 -12.02 9.79
C LEU A 266 0.99 -11.96 9.94
N LEU A 267 1.66 -11.16 9.10
CA LEU A 267 3.10 -10.88 9.18
C LEU A 267 3.95 -12.15 9.02
N LEU A 268 3.48 -13.07 8.17
CA LEU A 268 4.19 -14.28 7.83
C LEU A 268 5.39 -13.97 6.92
N VAL A 269 6.50 -14.67 7.13
CA VAL A 269 7.73 -14.45 6.37
C VAL A 269 8.16 -15.74 5.66
N PRO A 270 8.17 -15.76 4.31
CA PRO A 270 8.72 -16.88 3.55
C PRO A 270 10.21 -17.12 3.86
N ASP A 271 10.64 -18.39 3.78
CA ASP A 271 12.07 -18.72 3.74
C ASP A 271 12.64 -18.30 2.38
N TYR A 272 13.16 -17.08 2.29
CA TYR A 272 13.70 -16.51 1.05
C TYR A 272 14.87 -17.31 0.44
N PRO A 273 15.85 -17.81 1.22
CA PRO A 273 16.85 -18.75 0.70
C PRO A 273 16.27 -20.01 0.05
N LYS A 274 15.28 -20.66 0.69
CA LYS A 274 14.59 -21.82 0.11
C LYS A 274 13.78 -21.41 -1.13
N LEU A 275 13.04 -20.31 -1.03
CA LEU A 275 12.23 -19.77 -2.13
C LEU A 275 13.08 -19.46 -3.37
N LYS A 276 14.26 -18.83 -3.19
CA LYS A 276 15.24 -18.59 -4.26
C LYS A 276 15.65 -19.89 -4.95
N SER A 277 15.97 -20.92 -4.17
CA SER A 277 16.35 -22.23 -4.71
C SER A 277 15.23 -22.86 -5.56
N ILE A 278 13.98 -22.74 -5.11
CA ILE A 278 12.81 -23.23 -5.84
C ILE A 278 12.63 -22.45 -7.15
N VAL A 279 12.58 -21.12 -7.11
CA VAL A 279 12.29 -20.32 -8.31
C VAL A 279 13.40 -20.41 -9.36
N ASP A 280 14.66 -20.60 -8.95
CA ASP A 280 15.78 -20.85 -9.87
C ASP A 280 15.68 -22.20 -10.56
N LYS A 281 15.32 -23.25 -9.82
CA LYS A 281 15.13 -24.61 -10.35
C LYS A 281 14.07 -24.61 -11.45
N TYR A 282 12.96 -23.92 -11.23
CA TYR A 282 11.82 -23.88 -12.16
C TYR A 282 11.84 -22.69 -13.13
N LYS A 283 12.83 -21.80 -13.03
CA LYS A 283 12.98 -20.58 -13.84
C LYS A 283 11.71 -19.72 -13.86
N VAL A 284 11.18 -19.43 -12.68
CA VAL A 284 9.97 -18.60 -12.51
C VAL A 284 10.39 -17.25 -11.90
N PRO A 285 9.95 -16.11 -12.46
CA PRO A 285 10.29 -14.82 -11.87
C PRO A 285 9.55 -14.60 -10.54
N LEU A 286 10.22 -13.94 -9.59
CA LEU A 286 9.71 -13.65 -8.25
C LEU A 286 9.73 -12.13 -7.97
N ILE A 287 8.54 -11.60 -7.67
CA ILE A 287 8.33 -10.23 -7.20
C ILE A 287 8.04 -10.28 -5.69
N ALA A 288 8.78 -9.49 -4.92
CA ALA A 288 8.51 -9.28 -3.49
C ALA A 288 8.10 -7.83 -3.22
N ASP A 289 6.87 -7.63 -2.73
CA ASP A 289 6.43 -6.37 -2.15
C ASP A 289 6.85 -6.31 -0.68
N ILE A 290 7.77 -5.42 -0.34
CA ILE A 290 8.31 -5.30 1.01
C ILE A 290 7.68 -4.16 1.81
N SER A 291 6.60 -3.56 1.33
CA SER A 291 6.04 -2.31 1.90
C SER A 291 5.79 -2.37 3.41
N ILE A 292 5.47 -3.55 3.96
CA ILE A 292 5.19 -3.77 5.39
C ILE A 292 6.44 -3.63 6.28
N ALA A 293 7.64 -3.91 5.76
CA ALA A 293 8.90 -3.76 6.48
C ALA A 293 9.77 -2.62 5.93
N GLY A 294 9.88 -2.53 4.61
CA GLY A 294 10.65 -1.53 3.89
C GLY A 294 12.14 -1.84 3.78
N SER A 295 12.80 -1.15 2.84
CA SER A 295 14.23 -1.37 2.54
C SER A 295 15.15 -1.06 3.71
N ALA A 296 14.71 -0.20 4.64
CA ALA A 296 15.48 0.12 5.83
C ALA A 296 15.55 -1.07 6.82
N VAL A 297 14.59 -2.00 6.79
CA VAL A 297 14.48 -3.11 7.76
C VAL A 297 15.00 -4.43 7.20
N ILE A 298 14.65 -4.76 5.95
CA ILE A 298 14.97 -6.05 5.33
C ILE A 298 15.69 -5.89 3.99
N ASN A 299 16.41 -6.95 3.58
CA ASN A 299 17.01 -7.06 2.26
C ASN A 299 16.72 -8.43 1.65
N VAL A 300 15.67 -8.50 0.84
CA VAL A 300 15.30 -9.72 0.09
C VAL A 300 15.82 -9.72 -1.35
N LEU A 301 16.44 -8.62 -1.81
CA LEU A 301 16.91 -8.45 -3.19
C LEU A 301 17.81 -9.60 -3.69
N PRO A 302 18.72 -10.20 -2.88
CA PRO A 302 19.51 -11.35 -3.32
C PRO A 302 18.69 -12.58 -3.75
N TYR A 303 17.44 -12.68 -3.31
CA TYR A 303 16.58 -13.85 -3.46
C TYR A 303 15.44 -13.66 -4.47
N VAL A 304 15.31 -12.46 -5.04
CA VAL A 304 14.18 -12.10 -5.92
C VAL A 304 14.67 -11.39 -7.16
N ASP A 305 13.80 -11.28 -8.16
CA ASP A 305 14.11 -10.57 -9.41
C ASP A 305 13.84 -9.07 -9.28
N VAL A 306 12.75 -8.72 -8.61
CA VAL A 306 12.38 -7.33 -8.35
C VAL A 306 11.77 -7.21 -6.95
N VAL A 307 12.23 -6.19 -6.23
CA VAL A 307 11.58 -5.71 -5.01
C VAL A 307 10.70 -4.51 -5.36
N VAL A 308 9.49 -4.47 -4.80
CA VAL A 308 8.64 -3.28 -4.82
C VAL A 308 8.47 -2.76 -3.41
N GLU A 309 8.57 -1.44 -3.24
CA GLU A 309 8.34 -0.78 -1.96
C GLU A 309 7.41 0.42 -2.13
N SER A 310 6.34 0.49 -1.34
CA SER A 310 5.53 1.70 -1.21
C SER A 310 6.23 2.70 -0.30
N LEU A 311 6.84 3.72 -0.90
CA LEU A 311 7.48 4.83 -0.17
C LEU A 311 6.46 5.74 0.54
N THR A 312 5.16 5.61 0.22
CA THR A 312 4.04 6.17 0.99
C THR A 312 4.04 5.79 2.47
N LYS A 313 4.71 4.67 2.83
CA LYS A 313 4.71 4.07 4.16
C LYS A 313 5.89 4.61 4.98
N PHE A 314 6.72 3.73 5.52
CA PHE A 314 7.80 4.08 6.45
C PHE A 314 8.84 5.05 5.87
N ALA A 315 9.08 5.04 4.56
CA ALA A 315 10.00 5.98 3.92
C ALA A 315 9.49 7.43 4.01
N CYS A 316 8.22 7.69 3.73
CA CYS A 316 7.58 8.97 3.98
C CYS A 316 7.42 9.23 5.48
N GLY A 317 6.82 8.30 6.24
CA GLY A 317 6.58 8.46 7.68
C GLY A 317 5.51 9.50 8.04
N ASN A 318 5.29 10.55 7.26
CA ASN A 318 4.28 11.57 7.56
C ASN A 318 2.88 11.23 7.02
N GLY A 319 2.76 10.36 6.02
CA GLY A 319 1.47 9.93 5.45
C GLY A 319 0.78 11.01 4.59
N ASP A 320 1.53 11.77 3.81
CA ASP A 320 1.04 12.93 3.04
C ASP A 320 1.48 12.97 1.57
N LEU A 321 1.95 11.84 1.05
CA LEU A 321 2.28 11.67 -0.36
C LEU A 321 2.12 10.21 -0.75
N MET A 322 2.04 9.95 -2.06
CA MET A 322 2.20 8.60 -2.59
C MET A 322 3.43 8.55 -3.46
N MET A 323 4.19 7.47 -3.30
CA MET A 323 5.30 7.12 -4.16
C MET A 323 5.60 5.63 -3.99
N GLY A 324 6.17 5.02 -5.02
CA GLY A 324 6.73 3.68 -4.94
C GLY A 324 8.15 3.63 -5.49
N ALA A 325 8.82 2.51 -5.25
CA ALA A 325 10.10 2.18 -5.85
C ALA A 325 10.07 0.75 -6.40
N LEU A 326 10.60 0.58 -7.61
CA LEU A 326 10.95 -0.70 -8.20
C LEU A 326 12.47 -0.85 -8.07
N ILE A 327 12.92 -1.90 -7.40
CA ILE A 327 14.34 -2.16 -7.13
C ILE A 327 14.70 -3.45 -7.85
N LEU A 328 15.27 -3.29 -9.04
CA LEU A 328 15.55 -4.38 -9.96
C LEU A 328 16.91 -5.01 -9.67
N ASN A 329 16.92 -6.32 -9.48
CA ASN A 329 18.14 -7.07 -9.22
C ASN A 329 18.97 -7.21 -10.50
N ARG A 330 20.12 -6.54 -10.58
CA ARG A 330 21.03 -6.66 -11.74
C ARG A 330 21.55 -8.09 -11.99
N LYS A 331 21.51 -8.95 -10.97
CA LYS A 331 21.91 -10.36 -11.08
C LYS A 331 20.75 -11.28 -11.50
N SER A 332 19.53 -10.78 -11.61
CA SER A 332 18.39 -11.54 -12.12
C SER A 332 18.62 -11.95 -13.57
N HIS A 333 18.21 -13.17 -13.93
CA HIS A 333 18.19 -13.64 -15.31
C HIS A 333 17.26 -12.79 -16.20
N TRP A 334 16.25 -12.15 -15.61
CA TRP A 334 15.25 -11.36 -16.31
C TRP A 334 15.64 -9.89 -16.49
N PHE A 335 16.71 -9.42 -15.83
CA PHE A 335 17.05 -7.99 -15.70
C PHE A 335 17.08 -7.23 -17.04
N GLN A 336 17.75 -7.79 -18.05
CA GLN A 336 17.92 -7.14 -19.36
C GLN A 336 16.60 -7.00 -20.13
N GLU A 337 15.66 -7.92 -19.91
CA GLU A 337 14.34 -7.90 -20.57
C GLU A 337 13.34 -7.00 -19.82
N ILE A 338 13.34 -7.06 -18.49
CA ILE A 338 12.37 -6.31 -17.68
C ILE A 338 12.67 -4.81 -17.61
N LEU A 339 13.94 -4.41 -17.55
CA LEU A 339 14.32 -3.02 -17.34
C LEU A 339 13.76 -2.04 -18.39
N PRO A 340 13.92 -2.28 -19.71
CA PRO A 340 13.39 -1.35 -20.72
C PRO A 340 11.87 -1.24 -20.65
N ILE A 341 11.16 -2.36 -20.42
CA ILE A 341 9.69 -2.38 -20.31
C ILE A 341 9.24 -1.64 -19.05
N CYS A 342 9.89 -1.86 -17.91
CA CYS A 342 9.60 -1.10 -16.69
C CYS A 342 9.81 0.41 -16.87
N LYS A 343 10.89 0.83 -17.56
CA LYS A 343 11.14 2.25 -17.86
C LYS A 343 10.06 2.87 -18.75
N GLU A 344 9.52 2.09 -19.68
CA GLU A 344 8.42 2.53 -20.54
C GLU A 344 7.09 2.61 -19.78
N LEU A 345 6.79 1.61 -18.95
CA LEU A 345 5.50 1.48 -18.27
C LEU A 345 5.36 2.35 -17.01
N VAL A 346 6.44 2.53 -16.23
CA VAL A 346 6.38 3.22 -14.93
C VAL A 346 5.82 4.63 -15.03
N GLU A 347 4.87 5.00 -14.16
CA GLU A 347 4.39 6.37 -14.04
C GLU A 347 5.34 7.13 -13.11
N SER A 348 6.06 8.12 -13.63
CA SER A 348 6.99 8.89 -12.80
C SER A 348 6.24 9.75 -11.77
N PRO A 349 6.77 9.87 -10.53
CA PRO A 349 6.19 10.74 -9.52
C PRO A 349 6.27 12.22 -9.93
N TYR A 350 5.35 13.03 -9.43
CA TYR A 350 5.37 14.48 -9.64
C TYR A 350 6.52 15.12 -8.85
N ILE A 351 7.14 16.17 -9.41
CA ILE A 351 8.34 16.77 -8.82
C ILE A 351 8.14 17.25 -7.38
N ARG A 352 7.00 17.88 -7.04
CA ARG A 352 6.73 18.32 -5.67
C ARG A 352 6.53 17.15 -4.69
N ASP A 353 6.08 15.98 -5.15
CA ASP A 353 6.06 14.78 -4.31
C ASP A 353 7.49 14.26 -4.08
N CYS A 354 8.38 14.36 -5.07
CA CYS A 354 9.80 14.08 -4.88
C CYS A 354 10.45 15.06 -3.90
N GLU A 355 10.16 16.36 -4.01
CA GLU A 355 10.69 17.37 -3.07
C GLU A 355 10.21 17.12 -1.64
N ARG A 356 8.94 16.74 -1.47
CA ARG A 356 8.40 16.35 -0.17
C ARG A 356 9.05 15.08 0.36
N LEU A 357 9.13 14.02 -0.46
CA LEU A 357 9.74 12.76 -0.02
C LEU A 357 11.23 12.91 0.28
N ALA A 358 11.97 13.71 -0.49
CA ALA A 358 13.39 13.97 -0.23
C ALA A 358 13.62 14.69 1.11
N TYR A 359 12.63 15.45 1.60
CA TYR A 359 12.64 15.98 2.97
C TYR A 359 12.29 14.89 3.99
N GLU A 360 11.21 14.13 3.74
CA GLU A 360 10.63 13.17 4.70
C GLU A 360 11.42 11.85 4.85
N ILE A 361 12.15 11.42 3.81
CA ILE A 361 12.95 10.19 3.83
C ILE A 361 14.23 10.34 4.68
N LYS A 362 14.56 11.57 5.10
CA LYS A 362 15.66 11.84 6.03
C LYS A 362 15.36 11.17 7.36
N GLY A 363 16.29 10.34 7.84
CA GLY A 363 16.11 9.60 9.10
C GLY A 363 15.26 8.34 8.96
N TYR A 364 14.98 7.85 7.74
CA TYR A 364 14.20 6.62 7.52
C TYR A 364 14.72 5.43 8.36
N GLU A 365 16.03 5.17 8.40
CA GLU A 365 16.58 4.07 9.21
C GLU A 365 16.39 4.28 10.73
N ASP A 366 16.62 5.50 11.23
CA ASP A 366 16.44 5.82 12.66
C ASP A 366 14.97 5.71 13.08
N ARG A 367 14.05 6.16 12.21
CA ARG A 367 12.61 6.04 12.39
C ARG A 367 12.20 4.57 12.56
N VAL A 368 12.59 3.69 11.63
CA VAL A 368 12.22 2.27 11.73
C VAL A 368 12.88 1.56 12.90
N ARG A 369 14.10 1.96 13.32
CA ARG A 369 14.73 1.45 14.55
C ARG A 369 13.91 1.81 15.80
N LYS A 370 13.46 3.07 15.89
CA LYS A 370 12.61 3.53 16.99
C LYS A 370 11.26 2.80 16.99
N ILE A 371 10.61 2.71 15.84
CA ILE A 371 9.36 1.96 15.67
C ILE A 371 9.54 0.50 16.09
N SER A 372 10.60 -0.18 15.61
CA SER A 372 10.90 -1.56 15.98
C SER A 372 11.01 -1.76 17.48
N SER A 373 11.66 -0.82 18.20
CA SER A 373 11.74 -0.88 19.67
C SER A 373 10.37 -0.77 20.35
N ASN A 374 9.47 0.03 19.78
CA ASN A 374 8.10 0.18 20.27
C ASN A 374 7.26 -1.07 19.97
N VAL A 375 7.41 -1.68 18.79
CA VAL A 375 6.76 -2.95 18.41
C VAL A 375 7.10 -4.05 19.41
N ILE A 376 8.38 -4.22 19.77
CA ILE A 376 8.81 -5.24 20.74
C ILE A 376 8.11 -5.04 22.09
N LYS A 377 8.04 -3.80 22.60
CA LYS A 377 7.39 -3.49 23.87
C LYS A 377 5.88 -3.73 23.84
N LEU A 378 5.22 -3.32 22.75
CA LEU A 378 3.79 -3.52 22.58
C LEU A 378 3.43 -4.99 22.42
N ALA A 379 4.21 -5.76 21.65
CA ALA A 379 4.02 -7.20 21.51
C ALA A 379 4.13 -7.90 22.87
N ASP A 380 5.18 -7.62 23.66
CA ASP A 380 5.34 -8.16 25.01
C ASP A 380 4.18 -7.79 25.94
N PHE A 381 3.68 -6.55 25.86
CA PHE A 381 2.51 -6.11 26.58
C PHE A 381 1.26 -6.90 26.19
N PHE A 382 0.91 -6.92 24.89
CA PHE A 382 -0.30 -7.57 24.39
C PHE A 382 -0.33 -9.07 24.66
N SER A 383 0.82 -9.76 24.54
CA SER A 383 0.92 -11.20 24.81
C SER A 383 0.59 -11.59 26.26
N LYS A 384 0.52 -10.61 27.19
CA LYS A 384 0.25 -10.82 28.61
C LYS A 384 -1.12 -10.30 29.04
N GLN A 385 -1.89 -9.66 28.15
CA GLN A 385 -3.14 -9.02 28.54
C GLN A 385 -4.34 -9.97 28.45
N PRO A 386 -5.21 -10.01 29.48
CA PRO A 386 -6.58 -10.50 29.32
C PRO A 386 -7.30 -9.71 28.23
N GLY A 387 -8.15 -10.38 27.44
CA GLY A 387 -8.86 -9.75 26.33
C GLY A 387 -8.11 -9.81 24.99
N ILE A 388 -6.84 -10.22 24.99
CA ILE A 388 -6.06 -10.53 23.79
C ILE A 388 -5.95 -12.04 23.63
N LYS A 389 -6.33 -12.55 22.46
CA LYS A 389 -6.27 -13.96 22.08
C LYS A 389 -4.93 -14.32 21.45
N ASN A 390 -4.51 -13.56 20.44
CA ASN A 390 -3.28 -13.80 19.68
C ASN A 390 -2.56 -12.48 19.37
N VAL A 391 -1.24 -12.55 19.22
CA VAL A 391 -0.37 -11.44 18.79
C VAL A 391 0.51 -11.91 17.64
N PHE A 392 0.39 -11.26 16.50
CA PHE A 392 1.19 -11.54 15.30
C PHE A 392 2.13 -10.39 15.04
N TRP A 393 3.41 -10.72 14.90
CA TRP A 393 4.48 -9.78 14.58
C TRP A 393 5.67 -10.56 14.05
N THR A 394 6.67 -9.89 13.51
CA THR A 394 7.85 -10.57 12.95
C THR A 394 8.70 -11.31 13.99
N GLY A 395 8.44 -11.12 15.29
CA GLY A 395 9.02 -11.88 16.39
C GLY A 395 8.23 -13.14 16.77
N SER A 396 7.08 -13.42 16.15
CA SER A 396 6.30 -14.63 16.39
C SER A 396 7.05 -15.90 15.93
N SER A 397 6.77 -17.05 16.55
CA SER A 397 7.43 -18.33 16.29
C SER A 397 7.41 -18.74 14.82
N GLU A 398 6.32 -18.42 14.13
CA GLU A 398 6.07 -18.81 12.75
C GLU A 398 6.97 -18.06 11.76
N SER A 399 7.51 -16.90 12.16
CA SER A 399 8.19 -15.97 11.24
C SER A 399 9.57 -15.51 11.70
N SER A 400 9.86 -15.55 12.99
CA SER A 400 11.10 -15.00 13.57
C SER A 400 12.38 -15.55 12.93
N ASP A 401 12.45 -16.87 12.75
CA ASP A 401 13.59 -17.52 12.11
C ASP A 401 13.77 -17.04 10.66
N ASN A 402 12.69 -17.03 9.86
CA ASN A 402 12.75 -16.58 8.47
C ASN A 402 13.04 -15.08 8.36
N PHE A 403 12.47 -14.27 9.24
CA PHE A 403 12.71 -12.83 9.27
C PHE A 403 14.16 -12.52 9.59
N SER A 404 14.76 -13.22 10.57
CA SER A 404 16.15 -13.01 10.97
C SER A 404 17.14 -13.18 9.79
N LYS A 405 16.87 -14.11 8.87
CA LYS A 405 17.69 -14.40 7.67
C LYS A 405 17.74 -13.22 6.67
N ILE A 406 16.76 -12.33 6.71
CA ILE A 406 16.61 -11.23 5.74
C ILE A 406 16.73 -9.83 6.37
N THR A 407 16.80 -9.72 7.70
CA THR A 407 16.96 -8.43 8.37
C THR A 407 18.31 -7.77 8.04
N ARG A 408 18.31 -6.44 7.87
CA ARG A 408 19.55 -5.66 7.72
C ARG A 408 20.28 -5.44 9.04
N ILE A 409 19.53 -5.45 10.14
CA ILE A 409 20.02 -5.10 11.48
C ILE A 409 19.58 -6.23 12.43
N PRO A 410 20.49 -6.92 13.12
CA PRO A 410 20.13 -7.98 14.05
C PRO A 410 19.10 -7.50 15.10
N GLY A 411 18.01 -8.27 15.24
CA GLY A 411 16.94 -8.01 16.21
C GLY A 411 15.93 -6.93 15.83
N ILE A 412 16.10 -6.22 14.71
CA ILE A 412 15.07 -5.30 14.21
C ILE A 412 13.80 -6.06 13.87
N GLN A 413 12.65 -5.38 13.95
CA GLN A 413 11.32 -5.90 13.68
C GLN A 413 10.60 -5.00 12.68
N ALA A 414 9.65 -5.55 11.92
CA ALA A 414 8.79 -4.73 11.08
C ALA A 414 7.91 -3.80 11.94
N GLY A 415 7.52 -2.64 11.40
CA GLY A 415 6.80 -1.61 12.14
C GLY A 415 5.30 -1.84 12.33
N VAL A 416 4.84 -3.07 12.13
CA VAL A 416 3.44 -3.46 12.19
C VAL A 416 3.33 -4.68 13.11
N LEU A 417 2.26 -4.74 13.90
CA LEU A 417 1.81 -5.93 14.61
C LEU A 417 0.30 -6.06 14.45
N SER A 418 -0.24 -7.26 14.65
CA SER A 418 -1.68 -7.52 14.66
C SER A 418 -2.07 -8.20 15.97
N ILE A 419 -3.24 -7.86 16.49
CA ILE A 419 -3.83 -8.51 17.67
C ILE A 419 -5.19 -9.09 17.32
N GLU A 420 -5.52 -10.24 17.89
CA GLU A 420 -6.89 -10.76 17.89
C GLU A 420 -7.50 -10.54 19.27
N LEU A 421 -8.69 -9.95 19.33
CA LEU A 421 -9.38 -9.76 20.59
C LEU A 421 -10.18 -11.00 20.99
N SER A 422 -10.20 -11.31 22.29
CA SER A 422 -11.14 -12.24 22.91
C SER A 422 -12.35 -11.54 23.55
N ILE A 423 -12.45 -10.22 23.36
CA ILE A 423 -13.58 -9.36 23.73
C ILE A 423 -14.22 -8.76 22.47
N PRO A 424 -15.47 -8.25 22.52
CA PRO A 424 -16.10 -7.64 21.36
C PRO A 424 -15.28 -6.46 20.80
N LEU A 425 -15.11 -6.42 19.46
CA LEU A 425 -14.39 -5.34 18.75
C LEU A 425 -14.86 -3.95 19.18
N GLU A 426 -16.16 -3.72 19.21
CA GLU A 426 -16.77 -2.42 19.55
C GLU A 426 -16.33 -1.95 20.94
N THR A 427 -16.25 -2.86 21.92
CA THR A 427 -15.88 -2.51 23.30
C THR A 427 -14.46 -1.95 23.38
N PHE A 428 -13.53 -2.52 22.61
CA PHE A 428 -12.14 -2.06 22.58
C PHE A 428 -11.92 -0.90 21.61
N TYR A 429 -12.36 -1.05 20.36
CA TYR A 429 -12.04 -0.13 19.28
C TYR A 429 -12.64 1.26 19.51
N ASP A 430 -13.90 1.33 19.95
CA ASP A 430 -14.60 2.60 20.12
C ASP A 430 -14.07 3.36 21.35
N ARG A 431 -13.58 2.64 22.38
CA ARG A 431 -12.93 3.22 23.57
C ARG A 431 -11.49 3.69 23.32
N LEU A 432 -10.79 3.10 22.35
CA LEU A 432 -9.39 3.43 22.06
C LEU A 432 -9.25 4.89 21.59
N ALA A 433 -8.48 5.70 22.32
CA ALA A 433 -8.26 7.13 22.00
C ALA A 433 -7.12 7.38 21.00
N LEU A 434 -6.45 6.33 20.54
CA LEU A 434 -5.41 6.42 19.52
C LEU A 434 -6.01 6.60 18.11
N LEU A 435 -5.19 7.04 17.17
CA LEU A 435 -5.63 7.25 15.79
C LEU A 435 -6.10 5.93 15.16
N LYS A 436 -7.19 6.03 14.41
CA LYS A 436 -7.92 4.91 13.82
C LYS A 436 -8.21 5.23 12.36
N GLY A 437 -7.78 4.37 11.44
CA GLY A 437 -7.89 4.63 10.02
C GLY A 437 -7.09 3.67 9.14
N PRO A 438 -7.24 3.76 7.82
CA PRO A 438 -6.48 2.94 6.87
C PRO A 438 -5.02 3.42 6.76
N SER A 439 -4.23 2.69 5.98
CA SER A 439 -2.77 2.87 5.85
C SER A 439 -1.96 2.42 7.07
N PHE A 440 -0.65 2.57 6.97
CA PHE A 440 0.37 2.20 7.96
C PHE A 440 1.70 2.87 7.59
N GLY A 441 2.73 2.68 8.41
CA GLY A 441 4.09 3.12 8.15
C GLY A 441 4.35 4.58 8.50
N THR A 442 3.64 5.10 9.48
CA THR A 442 3.71 6.51 9.88
C THR A 442 4.52 6.72 11.17
N GLU A 443 4.94 7.94 11.43
CA GLU A 443 5.57 8.34 12.70
C GLU A 443 4.59 8.33 13.88
N PHE A 444 3.29 8.35 13.58
CA PHE A 444 2.22 8.16 14.55
C PHE A 444 1.59 6.77 14.42
N THR A 445 1.04 6.26 15.51
CA THR A 445 0.43 4.93 15.59
C THR A 445 -0.98 4.94 14.99
N LEU A 446 -1.28 3.97 14.12
CA LEU A 446 -2.60 3.78 13.48
C LEU A 446 -3.18 2.41 13.79
N ASN A 447 -4.46 2.37 14.15
CA ASN A 447 -5.21 1.15 14.46
C ASN A 447 -6.29 0.92 13.41
N MET A 448 -6.24 -0.23 12.75
CA MET A 448 -7.10 -0.55 11.61
C MET A 448 -7.85 -1.86 11.86
N LEU A 449 -9.19 -1.82 11.72
CA LEU A 449 -10.01 -3.03 11.61
C LEU A 449 -9.77 -3.65 10.22
N TYR A 450 -8.69 -4.44 10.11
CA TYR A 450 -8.16 -4.85 8.80
C TYR A 450 -9.17 -5.64 8.00
N VAL A 451 -9.76 -6.68 8.60
CA VAL A 451 -10.67 -7.59 7.88
C VAL A 451 -11.91 -6.83 7.40
N TYR A 452 -12.47 -5.97 8.26
CA TYR A 452 -13.61 -5.12 7.90
C TYR A 452 -13.31 -4.19 6.72
N LEU A 453 -12.14 -3.52 6.70
CA LEU A 453 -11.81 -2.54 5.65
C LEU A 453 -11.23 -3.14 4.36
N ALA A 454 -10.64 -4.34 4.45
CA ALA A 454 -9.99 -4.98 3.31
C ALA A 454 -10.86 -6.05 2.65
N HIS A 455 -11.76 -6.67 3.43
CA HIS A 455 -12.52 -7.87 3.07
C HIS A 455 -13.91 -7.88 3.74
N TYR A 456 -14.65 -6.77 3.65
CA TYR A 456 -15.93 -6.58 4.33
C TYR A 456 -16.94 -7.71 4.05
N GLU A 457 -16.99 -8.17 2.80
CA GLU A 457 -17.85 -9.27 2.37
C GLU A 457 -17.60 -10.56 3.17
N LEU A 458 -16.36 -10.78 3.62
CA LEU A 458 -15.99 -11.98 4.37
C LEU A 458 -16.46 -11.95 5.83
N VAL A 459 -16.77 -10.77 6.39
CA VAL A 459 -17.25 -10.65 7.77
C VAL A 459 -18.78 -10.58 7.87
N THR A 460 -19.47 -10.33 6.75
CA THR A 460 -20.92 -10.22 6.70
C THR A 460 -21.65 -11.52 6.35
N GLU A 461 -20.99 -12.43 5.63
CA GLU A 461 -21.57 -13.68 5.14
C GLU A 461 -21.03 -14.90 5.90
N LYS A 462 -21.85 -15.94 6.05
CA LYS A 462 -21.47 -17.14 6.83
C LYS A 462 -20.31 -17.88 6.16
N GLU A 463 -20.39 -18.02 4.84
CA GLU A 463 -19.35 -18.64 4.00
C GLU A 463 -18.04 -17.86 4.08
N GLY A 464 -18.13 -16.52 4.14
CA GLY A 464 -16.99 -15.64 4.37
C GLY A 464 -16.31 -15.89 5.72
N LEU A 465 -17.10 -16.01 6.79
CA LEU A 465 -16.60 -16.29 8.13
C LEU A 465 -15.95 -17.69 8.22
N GLU A 466 -16.52 -18.68 7.55
CA GLU A 466 -15.94 -20.03 7.42
C GLU A 466 -14.60 -19.96 6.67
N PHE A 467 -14.55 -19.25 5.54
CA PHE A 467 -13.33 -19.05 4.76
C PHE A 467 -12.22 -18.34 5.56
N LEU A 468 -12.55 -17.28 6.31
CA LEU A 468 -11.61 -16.58 7.18
C LEU A 468 -11.03 -17.55 8.23
N LYS A 469 -11.89 -18.34 8.87
CA LYS A 469 -11.48 -19.33 9.87
C LYS A 469 -10.57 -20.40 9.28
N GLU A 470 -10.87 -20.92 8.10
CA GLU A 470 -10.03 -21.91 7.39
C GLU A 470 -8.65 -21.36 7.05
N ASN A 471 -8.55 -20.05 6.82
CA ASN A 471 -7.31 -19.35 6.49
C ASN A 471 -6.61 -18.71 7.70
N GLY A 472 -7.09 -18.99 8.93
CA GLY A 472 -6.47 -18.49 10.16
C GLY A 472 -6.62 -16.98 10.37
N LEU A 473 -7.63 -16.35 9.78
CA LEU A 473 -7.96 -14.94 10.00
C LEU A 473 -9.17 -14.82 10.92
N ASP A 474 -9.00 -14.09 12.02
CA ASP A 474 -10.10 -13.76 12.93
C ASP A 474 -10.75 -12.42 12.54
N PRO A 475 -12.09 -12.32 12.39
CA PRO A 475 -12.78 -11.05 12.16
C PRO A 475 -12.47 -9.99 13.22
N ASN A 476 -12.11 -10.39 14.45
CA ASN A 476 -11.73 -9.51 15.54
C ASN A 476 -10.26 -9.07 15.48
N LEU A 477 -9.58 -9.25 14.35
CA LEU A 477 -8.21 -8.82 14.14
C LEU A 477 -8.11 -7.30 13.97
N ILE A 478 -7.22 -6.69 14.75
CA ILE A 478 -6.83 -5.29 14.63
C ILE A 478 -5.36 -5.24 14.22
N ARG A 479 -5.08 -4.58 13.09
CA ARG A 479 -3.72 -4.29 12.65
C ARG A 479 -3.28 -2.96 13.23
N ILE A 480 -2.12 -2.95 13.88
CA ILE A 480 -1.51 -1.80 14.54
C ILE A 480 -0.22 -1.44 13.79
N SER A 481 -0.24 -0.28 13.12
CA SER A 481 0.98 0.35 12.61
C SER A 481 1.58 1.18 13.72
N VAL A 482 2.73 0.76 14.25
CA VAL A 482 3.35 1.41 15.41
C VAL A 482 4.18 2.61 14.97
N GLY A 483 4.01 3.75 15.64
CA GLY A 483 4.78 4.97 15.41
C GLY A 483 5.96 5.14 16.37
N ILE A 484 6.54 6.35 16.39
CA ILE A 484 7.72 6.72 17.20
C ILE A 484 7.36 7.31 18.57
N GLU A 485 6.07 7.32 18.90
CA GLU A 485 5.52 7.70 20.18
C GLU A 485 6.25 7.08 21.38
N ASP A 486 6.18 7.73 22.54
CA ASP A 486 6.49 7.09 23.82
C ASP A 486 5.63 5.81 24.00
N PRO A 487 6.26 4.62 24.06
CA PRO A 487 5.54 3.36 24.16
C PRO A 487 4.76 3.23 25.46
N ASP A 488 5.18 3.88 26.54
CA ASP A 488 4.47 3.78 27.83
C ASP A 488 3.12 4.50 27.76
N LEU A 489 3.03 5.58 26.98
CA LEU A 489 1.77 6.28 26.71
C LEU A 489 0.85 5.45 25.80
N LEU A 490 1.40 4.80 24.76
CA LEU A 490 0.63 3.87 23.93
C LEU A 490 0.04 2.73 24.78
N ILE A 491 0.87 2.11 25.62
CA ILE A 491 0.45 1.03 26.54
C ILE A 491 -0.65 1.50 27.48
N GLN A 492 -0.56 2.72 28.03
CA GLN A 492 -1.61 3.27 28.90
C GLN A 492 -2.96 3.38 28.17
N GLU A 493 -2.98 3.85 26.93
CA GLU A 493 -4.23 3.93 26.16
C GLU A 493 -4.79 2.57 25.78
N TYR A 494 -3.93 1.61 25.42
CA TYR A 494 -4.37 0.23 25.17
C TYR A 494 -4.91 -0.45 26.43
N LYS A 495 -4.31 -0.22 27.61
CA LYS A 495 -4.83 -0.73 28.89
C LYS A 495 -6.24 -0.22 29.16
N LYS A 496 -6.46 1.09 29.05
CA LYS A 496 -7.80 1.70 29.24
C LYS A 496 -8.85 1.11 28.30
N ALA A 497 -8.46 0.82 27.04
CA ALA A 497 -9.35 0.21 26.07
C ALA A 497 -9.67 -1.28 26.37
N LEU A 498 -8.79 -1.98 27.09
CA LEU A 498 -8.98 -3.37 27.51
C LEU A 498 -9.71 -3.52 28.86
N GLU A 499 -9.73 -2.47 29.68
CA GLU A 499 -10.50 -2.43 30.93
C GLU A 499 -12.00 -2.46 30.60
N ILE A 500 -12.69 -3.52 31.06
CA ILE A 500 -14.13 -3.77 30.79
C ILE A 500 -15.01 -2.85 31.63
#